data_AF-A0AA88LCL3-F1
#
_entry.id   AF-A0AA88LCL3-F1
#
_cell.length_a   1.000
_cell.length_b   1.000
_cell.length_c   1.000
_cell.angle_alpha   90.00
_cell.angle_beta   90.00
_cell.angle_gamma   90.00
#
_symmetry.space_group_name_H-M   'P 1'
#
loop_
_entity.id
_entity.type
_entity.pdbx_description
1 polymer ?
#
loop_
_entity_poly.entity_id
_entity_poly.type
_entity_poly.pdbx_seq_one_letter_code
_entity_poly.pdbx_strand_id
1 'polypeptide(L)'
;MKPITLGYNIWVRADMHGVVCDSQVYSGKLADTSESDVRWKDKRFIQLLWTIHKGGEMTQIGRNDNDGSVTEVTCPNMVVKYNKFMGCVNKPDMLKSLYAIDRKSESGGNAYSGTSSTLQRSMSLSCSSCPLYNIATVNVFVLFKLSTIPDANTMTLKDFRCRIVTGFVGSYSCKGERGRPSRKSEVIPKFKPYVPPEKRSDQSKHLPVQDTSSPKLPVAPLNSEDISESKRNSFTD
;
A
#
# COMPACT_ATOMS: atom_id res chain seq x y z
N MET A 1 -7.79 10.52 -14.21
CA MET A 1 -8.04 10.61 -12.76
C MET A 1 -7.01 9.71 -12.07
N LYS A 2 -6.32 10.17 -11.03
CA LYS A 2 -5.37 9.31 -10.30
C LYS A 2 -6.14 8.39 -9.34
N PRO A 3 -5.74 7.11 -9.18
CA PRO A 3 -6.43 6.17 -8.28
C PRO A 3 -6.26 6.53 -6.80
N ILE A 4 -5.18 7.23 -6.43
CA ILE A 4 -4.91 7.71 -5.07
C ILE A 4 -4.80 9.24 -5.12
N THR A 5 -5.50 9.91 -4.21
CA THR A 5 -5.62 11.38 -4.17
C THR A 5 -4.55 12.05 -3.31
N LEU A 6 -3.98 11.35 -2.33
CA LEU A 6 -2.97 11.85 -1.40
C LEU A 6 -1.70 10.99 -1.47
N GLY A 7 -0.55 11.60 -1.73
CA GLY A 7 0.73 10.89 -1.81
C GLY A 7 1.88 11.78 -2.25
N TYR A 8 3.07 11.20 -2.28
CA TYR A 8 4.27 11.86 -2.79
C TYR A 8 4.31 11.80 -4.31
N ASN A 9 4.65 12.92 -4.95
CA ASN A 9 4.95 12.94 -6.37
C ASN A 9 6.44 12.66 -6.57
N ILE A 10 6.76 11.73 -7.47
CA ILE A 10 8.12 11.36 -7.83
C ILE A 10 8.24 11.52 -9.34
N TRP A 11 9.24 12.26 -9.79
CA TRP A 11 9.64 12.35 -11.18
C TRP A 11 10.45 11.10 -11.51
N VAL A 12 10.13 10.46 -12.61
CA VAL A 12 10.74 9.21 -13.02
C VAL A 12 11.15 9.32 -14.48
N ARG A 13 12.39 8.96 -14.78
CA ARG A 13 12.88 8.77 -16.14
C ARG A 13 13.00 7.27 -16.41
N ALA A 14 12.33 6.79 -17.44
CA ALA A 14 12.37 5.40 -17.85
C ALA A 14 12.87 5.26 -19.30
N ASP A 15 13.53 4.15 -19.57
CA ASP A 15 13.96 3.74 -20.91
C ASP A 15 12.76 3.27 -21.76
N MET A 16 12.99 3.12 -23.08
CA MET A 16 12.04 2.61 -24.07
C MET A 16 11.43 1.27 -23.67
N HIS A 17 12.21 0.40 -23.00
CA HIS A 17 11.74 -0.90 -22.52
C HIS A 17 10.98 -0.84 -21.18
N GLY A 18 10.92 0.33 -20.53
CA GLY A 18 10.24 0.52 -19.24
C GLY A 18 11.12 0.26 -18.02
N VAL A 19 12.44 0.30 -18.19
CA VAL A 19 13.39 0.27 -17.05
C VAL A 19 13.48 1.69 -16.48
N VAL A 20 13.30 1.83 -15.16
CA VAL A 20 13.48 3.12 -14.47
C VAL A 20 14.97 3.40 -14.30
N CYS A 21 15.46 4.45 -14.93
CA CYS A 21 16.89 4.83 -14.91
C CYS A 21 17.19 5.87 -13.84
N ASP A 22 16.24 6.77 -13.57
CA ASP A 22 16.43 7.88 -12.65
C ASP A 22 15.11 8.25 -11.98
N SER A 23 15.18 8.73 -10.74
CA SER A 23 14.02 9.17 -9.99
C SER A 23 14.35 10.29 -9.02
N GLN A 24 13.50 11.31 -8.97
CA GLN A 24 13.65 12.46 -8.07
C GLN A 24 12.33 12.77 -7.37
N VAL A 25 12.37 13.06 -6.06
CA VAL A 25 11.19 13.52 -5.32
C VAL A 25 10.83 14.92 -5.79
N TYR A 26 9.56 15.13 -6.14
CA TYR A 26 9.07 16.44 -6.53
C TYR A 26 9.05 17.40 -5.32
N SER A 27 9.78 18.50 -5.41
CA SER A 27 9.87 19.53 -4.37
C SER A 27 9.09 20.82 -4.68
N GLY A 28 8.38 20.90 -5.81
CA GLY A 28 7.64 22.09 -6.23
C GLY A 28 8.04 22.57 -7.63
N LYS A 29 7.41 23.66 -8.12
CA LYS A 29 7.70 24.25 -9.44
C LYS A 29 8.87 25.21 -9.36
N LEU A 30 9.91 24.99 -10.17
CA LEU A 30 10.89 25.99 -10.59
C LEU A 30 10.64 26.32 -12.07
N ALA A 31 10.75 27.61 -12.41
CA ALA A 31 10.25 28.18 -13.65
C ALA A 31 11.15 27.96 -14.88
N ASP A 32 10.48 27.54 -15.95
CA ASP A 32 10.54 27.80 -17.39
C ASP A 32 11.89 27.89 -18.14
N THR A 33 12.01 26.99 -19.14
CA THR A 33 12.90 27.12 -20.31
C THR A 33 12.03 27.20 -21.57
N SER A 34 12.36 28.12 -22.48
CA SER A 34 11.67 28.33 -23.76
C SER A 34 12.01 27.25 -24.79
N GLU A 35 11.01 26.54 -25.31
CA GLU A 35 11.15 25.55 -26.37
C GLU A 35 10.25 25.86 -27.58
N SER A 36 10.62 25.33 -28.74
CA SER A 36 9.87 25.45 -30.00
C SER A 36 8.61 24.61 -30.01
N ASP A 37 7.52 25.21 -30.50
CA ASP A 37 6.16 24.70 -30.40
C ASP A 37 5.57 24.25 -31.74
N VAL A 38 4.92 23.09 -31.74
CA VAL A 38 4.12 22.56 -32.86
C VAL A 38 2.68 22.38 -32.39
N ARG A 39 1.77 23.11 -33.04
CA ARG A 39 0.32 22.96 -32.86
C ARG A 39 -0.26 22.11 -33.97
N TRP A 40 -0.87 20.99 -33.62
CA TRP A 40 -1.52 20.07 -34.55
C TRP A 40 -2.96 19.79 -34.11
N LYS A 41 -3.86 19.63 -35.09
CA LYS A 41 -5.28 19.40 -34.84
C LYS A 41 -5.71 18.07 -35.45
N ASP A 42 -6.31 17.23 -34.62
CA ASP A 42 -7.04 16.03 -35.02
C ASP A 42 -8.54 16.27 -34.74
N LYS A 43 -9.19 15.42 -33.93
CA LYS A 43 -10.48 15.73 -33.29
C LYS A 43 -10.41 16.88 -32.28
N ARG A 44 -9.23 17.10 -31.66
CA ARG A 44 -8.94 18.19 -30.72
C ARG A 44 -7.58 18.80 -31.03
N PHE A 45 -7.34 20.03 -30.60
CA PHE A 45 -6.04 20.69 -30.73
C PHE A 45 -5.06 20.11 -29.71
N ILE A 46 -3.84 19.84 -30.18
CA ILE A 46 -2.73 19.34 -29.40
C ILE A 46 -1.54 20.25 -29.67
N GLN A 47 -0.82 20.60 -28.60
CA GLN A 47 0.37 21.42 -28.64
C GLN A 47 1.54 20.58 -28.12
N LEU A 48 2.62 20.49 -28.87
CA LEU A 48 3.79 19.68 -28.57
C LEU A 48 5.04 20.54 -28.65
N LEU A 49 5.88 20.42 -27.63
CA LEU A 49 7.21 21.02 -27.60
C LEU A 49 8.23 19.95 -27.92
N TRP A 50 9.20 20.28 -28.76
CA TRP A 50 10.25 19.35 -29.16
C TRP A 50 11.46 20.11 -29.69
N THR A 51 12.65 19.59 -29.41
CA THR A 51 13.93 20.24 -29.71
C THR A 51 14.63 19.70 -30.98
N ILE A 52 14.43 18.43 -31.34
CA ILE A 52 15.17 17.76 -32.44
C ILE A 52 14.45 17.82 -33.82
N HIS A 53 13.13 17.64 -33.89
CA HIS A 53 12.35 17.64 -35.12
C HIS A 53 11.77 19.02 -35.40
N LYS A 54 12.04 19.55 -36.60
CA LYS A 54 11.39 20.77 -37.10
C LYS A 54 9.95 20.45 -37.50
N GLY A 55 9.04 21.41 -37.31
CA GLY A 55 7.57 21.23 -37.42
C GLY A 55 6.98 20.95 -38.80
N GLY A 56 7.70 20.33 -39.73
CA GLY A 56 7.26 20.09 -41.11
C GLY A 56 7.28 18.63 -41.58
N GLU A 57 7.87 17.71 -40.82
CA GLU A 57 7.89 16.29 -41.21
C GLU A 57 6.54 15.63 -40.94
N MET A 58 5.79 15.37 -42.02
CA MET A 58 4.49 14.71 -41.98
C MET A 58 4.64 13.24 -42.37
N THR A 59 3.93 12.37 -41.66
CA THR A 59 3.91 10.92 -41.85
C THR A 59 2.46 10.46 -41.99
N GLN A 60 2.20 9.52 -42.89
CA GLN A 60 0.89 8.90 -43.03
C GLN A 60 0.79 7.69 -42.09
N ILE A 61 -0.29 7.63 -41.31
CA ILE A 61 -0.57 6.51 -40.41
C ILE A 61 -1.99 6.01 -40.69
N GLY A 62 -2.11 4.70 -40.91
CA GLY A 62 -3.40 4.02 -40.92
C GLY A 62 -3.98 3.97 -39.51
N ARG A 63 -5.21 4.46 -39.35
CA ARG A 63 -6.00 4.37 -38.13
C ARG A 63 -7.23 3.53 -38.39
N ASN A 64 -7.50 2.59 -37.49
CA ASN A 64 -8.74 1.82 -37.57
C ASN A 64 -9.87 2.67 -37.01
N ASP A 65 -10.87 2.89 -37.84
CA ASP A 65 -12.13 3.49 -37.42
C ASP A 65 -13.05 2.43 -36.81
N ASN A 66 -14.06 2.90 -36.08
CA ASN A 66 -15.02 2.03 -35.38
C ASN A 66 -15.79 1.11 -36.33
N ASP A 67 -15.90 1.49 -37.61
CA ASP A 67 -16.55 0.73 -38.66
C ASP A 67 -15.65 -0.40 -39.24
N GLY A 68 -14.44 -0.58 -38.67
CA GLY A 68 -13.46 -1.57 -39.12
C GLY A 68 -12.64 -1.16 -40.35
N SER A 69 -12.94 0.00 -40.95
CA SER A 69 -12.15 0.61 -42.02
C SER A 69 -10.83 1.16 -41.50
N VAL A 70 -9.78 1.15 -42.33
CA VAL A 70 -8.48 1.77 -42.03
C VAL A 70 -8.39 3.09 -42.80
N THR A 71 -8.46 4.22 -42.09
CA THR A 71 -8.27 5.54 -42.69
C THR A 71 -6.83 5.99 -42.59
N GLU A 72 -6.27 6.47 -43.70
CA GLU A 72 -4.95 7.07 -43.72
C GLU A 72 -5.03 8.52 -43.23
N VAL A 73 -4.42 8.78 -42.07
CA VAL A 73 -4.36 10.12 -41.48
C VAL A 73 -2.95 10.65 -41.55
N THR A 74 -2.79 11.82 -42.16
CA THR A 74 -1.52 12.55 -42.15
C THR A 74 -1.30 13.19 -40.78
N CYS A 75 -0.25 12.76 -40.10
CA CYS A 75 0.12 13.27 -38.78
C CYS A 75 1.61 13.63 -38.73
N PRO A 76 2.01 14.65 -37.95
CA PRO A 76 3.42 14.98 -37.78
C PRO A 76 4.22 13.81 -37.18
N ASN A 77 5.44 13.58 -37.68
CA ASN A 77 6.36 12.55 -37.19
C ASN A 77 6.58 12.63 -35.66
N MET A 78 6.56 13.85 -35.13
CA MET A 78 6.64 14.13 -33.70
C MET A 78 5.52 13.47 -32.89
N VAL A 79 4.28 13.51 -33.40
CA VAL A 79 3.11 12.89 -32.76
C VAL A 79 3.26 11.37 -32.74
N VAL A 80 3.78 10.79 -33.84
CA VAL A 80 4.03 9.35 -33.97
C VAL A 80 5.04 8.88 -32.92
N LYS A 81 6.17 9.59 -32.83
CA LYS A 81 7.24 9.28 -31.88
C LYS A 81 6.77 9.46 -30.44
N TYR A 82 6.05 10.53 -30.15
CA TYR A 82 5.44 10.76 -28.84
C TYR A 82 4.52 9.59 -28.46
N ASN A 83 3.56 9.22 -29.31
CA ASN A 83 2.65 8.11 -29.04
C ASN A 83 3.37 6.76 -28.83
N LYS A 84 4.48 6.54 -29.55
CA LYS A 84 5.30 5.33 -29.39
C LYS A 84 5.95 5.23 -28.01
N PHE A 85 6.40 6.35 -27.42
CA PHE A 85 7.22 6.36 -26.20
C PHE A 85 6.50 6.86 -24.93
N MET A 86 5.37 7.53 -25.06
CA MET A 86 4.63 8.06 -23.90
C MET A 86 4.20 7.00 -22.87
N GLY A 87 4.07 5.75 -23.30
CA GLY A 87 3.72 4.63 -22.41
C GLY A 87 4.89 4.03 -21.62
N CYS A 88 6.13 4.49 -21.82
CA CYS A 88 7.31 3.85 -21.22
C CYS A 88 7.33 3.92 -19.69
N VAL A 89 6.79 4.98 -19.08
CA VAL A 89 6.65 5.11 -17.61
C VAL A 89 5.45 4.30 -17.07
N ASN A 90 4.41 4.10 -17.88
CA ASN A 90 3.20 3.39 -17.46
C ASN A 90 3.43 1.88 -17.27
N LYS A 91 4.32 1.28 -18.06
CA LYS A 91 4.65 -0.16 -17.95
C LYS A 91 5.22 -0.52 -16.57
N PRO A 92 6.31 0.09 -16.08
CA PRO A 92 6.84 -0.22 -14.76
C PRO A 92 5.87 0.18 -13.64
N ASP A 93 5.07 1.24 -13.81
CA ASP A 93 4.04 1.64 -12.83
C ASP A 93 2.94 0.57 -12.71
N MET A 94 2.46 0.05 -13.85
CA MET A 94 1.53 -1.08 -13.88
C MET A 94 2.14 -2.32 -13.23
N LEU A 95 3.36 -2.72 -13.61
CA LEU A 95 4.04 -3.90 -13.06
C LEU A 95 4.28 -3.78 -11.55
N LYS A 96 4.60 -2.57 -11.08
CA LYS A 96 4.70 -2.25 -9.65
C LYS A 96 3.34 -2.44 -8.99
N SER A 97 2.26 -1.87 -9.54
CA SER A 97 0.92 -1.93 -8.95
C SER A 97 0.39 -3.35 -8.77
N LEU A 98 0.78 -4.31 -9.62
CA LEU A 98 0.30 -5.69 -9.53
C LEU A 98 0.74 -6.42 -8.25
N TYR A 99 1.93 -6.10 -7.75
CA TYR A 99 2.54 -6.78 -6.60
C TYR A 99 3.27 -5.78 -5.69
N ALA A 100 2.70 -4.61 -5.50
CA ALA A 100 3.32 -3.55 -4.69
C ALA A 100 3.47 -4.06 -3.24
N ILE A 101 4.69 -3.94 -2.71
CA ILE A 101 4.92 -4.09 -1.27
C ILE A 101 4.71 -2.72 -0.68
N ASP A 102 3.53 -2.49 -0.10
CA ASP A 102 3.22 -1.30 0.67
C ASP A 102 2.89 -1.73 2.10
N ARG A 103 3.43 -1.01 3.09
CA ARG A 103 3.08 -1.20 4.50
C ARG A 103 2.48 0.09 5.01
N LYS A 104 1.36 -0.01 5.74
CA LYS A 104 0.86 1.12 6.51
C LYS A 104 1.85 1.41 7.62
N SER A 105 2.48 2.58 7.60
CA SER A 105 3.22 3.07 8.75
C SER A 105 2.25 3.77 9.69
N GLU A 106 2.27 3.36 10.97
CA GLU A 106 1.63 4.14 12.03
C GLU A 106 2.47 5.38 12.28
N SER A 107 2.14 6.46 11.58
CA SER A 107 2.55 7.79 12.01
C SER A 107 1.34 8.71 11.94
N GLY A 108 0.58 8.71 13.03
CA GLY A 108 -0.56 9.60 13.26
C GLY A 108 -1.36 9.28 14.53
N GLY A 109 -0.86 9.77 15.70
CA GLY A 109 -1.56 9.96 17.00
C GLY A 109 -2.02 8.69 17.75
N ASN A 110 -1.66 8.39 19.01
CA ASN A 110 -1.49 9.26 20.17
C ASN A 110 -0.27 8.84 21.01
N ALA A 111 0.48 9.84 21.45
CA ALA A 111 1.39 9.73 22.58
C ALA A 111 0.56 9.40 23.83
N TYR A 112 0.60 8.16 24.31
CA TYR A 112 0.54 7.75 25.73
C TYR A 112 0.73 6.22 25.79
N SER A 113 1.98 5.78 25.75
CA SER A 113 2.49 4.66 26.54
C SER A 113 3.95 4.46 26.17
N GLY A 114 4.82 4.71 27.15
CA GLY A 114 6.25 4.52 26.99
C GLY A 114 6.55 3.06 26.71
N THR A 115 6.92 2.75 25.46
CA THR A 115 7.75 1.58 25.17
C THR A 115 8.78 1.96 24.10
N SER A 116 10.04 1.97 24.53
CA SER A 116 11.27 1.81 23.76
C SER A 116 11.33 2.43 22.35
N SER A 117 11.97 3.59 22.29
CA SER A 117 12.28 4.41 21.11
C SER A 117 13.15 3.75 20.01
N THR A 118 13.60 2.50 20.19
CA THR A 118 14.50 1.84 19.23
C THR A 118 13.76 1.01 18.18
N LEU A 119 12.58 0.45 18.51
CA LEU A 119 11.77 -0.35 17.59
C LEU A 119 10.89 0.51 16.66
N GLN A 120 10.48 1.70 17.13
CA GLN A 120 9.66 2.61 16.33
C GLN A 120 10.45 3.26 15.17
N ARG A 121 11.77 3.50 15.37
CA ARG A 121 12.66 3.97 14.30
C ARG A 121 12.92 2.90 13.23
N SER A 122 13.08 1.63 13.59
CA SER A 122 13.32 0.56 12.60
C SER A 122 12.08 0.29 11.73
N MET A 123 10.87 0.41 12.28
CA MET A 123 9.63 0.28 11.50
C MET A 123 9.43 1.43 10.50
N SER A 124 9.73 2.68 10.88
CA SER A 124 9.64 3.84 9.99
C SER A 124 10.60 3.74 8.79
N LEU A 125 11.86 3.33 9.02
CA LEU A 125 12.85 3.10 7.95
C LEU A 125 12.47 1.95 6.99
N SER A 126 11.75 0.94 7.48
CA SER A 126 11.29 -0.17 6.63
C SER A 126 10.19 0.24 5.64
N CYS A 127 9.41 1.27 5.95
CA CYS A 127 8.32 1.75 5.12
C CYS A 127 8.79 2.71 4.01
N SER A 128 9.79 3.56 4.30
CA SER A 128 10.32 4.53 3.32
C SER A 128 11.11 3.87 2.18
N SER A 129 11.66 2.67 2.40
CA SER A 129 12.43 1.90 1.41
C SER A 129 11.57 1.03 0.48
N CYS A 130 10.30 0.82 0.82
CA CYS A 130 9.37 -0.03 0.05
C CYS A 130 9.22 0.41 -1.43
N PRO A 131 9.09 1.72 -1.76
CA PRO A 131 9.00 2.16 -3.16
C PRO A 131 10.25 1.82 -3.98
N LEU A 132 11.44 1.95 -3.37
CA LEU A 132 12.71 1.67 -4.05
C LEU A 132 12.88 0.18 -4.33
N TYR A 133 12.52 -0.68 -3.37
CA TYR A 133 12.54 -2.14 -3.58
C TYR A 133 11.58 -2.58 -4.69
N ASN A 134 10.38 -1.99 -4.73
CA ASN A 134 9.41 -2.27 -5.79
C ASN A 134 9.97 -1.88 -7.17
N ILE A 135 10.60 -0.71 -7.31
CA ILE A 135 11.24 -0.26 -8.55
C ILE A 135 12.38 -1.21 -8.95
N ALA A 136 13.27 -1.55 -8.01
CA ALA A 136 14.38 -2.46 -8.29
C ALA A 136 13.90 -3.82 -8.79
N THR A 137 12.87 -4.40 -8.15
CA THR A 137 12.30 -5.69 -8.54
C THR A 137 11.74 -5.65 -9.97
N VAL A 138 11.04 -4.58 -10.33
CA VAL A 138 10.49 -4.38 -11.67
C VAL A 138 11.61 -4.20 -12.70
N ASN A 139 12.64 -3.40 -12.39
CA ASN A 139 13.78 -3.20 -13.28
C ASN A 139 14.50 -4.51 -13.59
N VAL A 140 14.81 -5.30 -12.57
CA VAL A 140 15.47 -6.61 -12.76
C VAL A 140 14.57 -7.55 -13.56
N PHE A 141 13.25 -7.52 -13.34
CA PHE A 141 12.32 -8.33 -14.14
C PHE A 141 12.29 -7.93 -15.61
N VAL A 142 12.27 -6.62 -15.91
CA VAL A 142 12.32 -6.13 -17.30
C VAL A 142 13.64 -6.53 -17.95
N LEU A 143 14.78 -6.35 -17.27
CA LEU A 143 16.08 -6.79 -17.77
C LEU A 143 16.15 -8.30 -17.98
N PHE A 144 15.56 -9.08 -17.07
CA PHE A 144 15.45 -10.53 -17.22
C PHE A 144 14.66 -10.91 -18.48
N LYS A 145 13.54 -10.23 -18.75
CA LYS A 145 12.75 -10.43 -19.98
C LYS A 145 13.49 -10.06 -21.27
N LEU A 146 14.38 -9.07 -21.20
CA LEU A 146 15.21 -8.65 -22.33
C LEU A 146 16.46 -9.52 -22.52
N SER A 147 16.87 -10.26 -21.49
CA SER A 147 18.03 -11.14 -21.57
C SER A 147 17.79 -12.33 -22.50
N THR A 148 18.85 -12.83 -23.13
CA THR A 148 18.82 -13.98 -24.05
C THR A 148 18.68 -15.34 -23.34
N ILE A 149 18.18 -15.35 -22.10
CA ILE A 149 17.99 -16.56 -21.31
C ILE A 149 16.79 -17.34 -21.89
N PRO A 150 16.91 -18.65 -22.16
CA PRO A 150 15.89 -19.44 -22.86
C PRO A 150 14.52 -19.52 -22.16
N ASP A 151 14.44 -19.17 -20.88
CA ASP A 151 13.18 -19.16 -20.10
C ASP A 151 12.68 -17.75 -19.75
N ALA A 152 13.34 -16.70 -20.25
CA ALA A 152 13.02 -15.33 -19.89
C ALA A 152 11.55 -14.99 -20.21
N ASN A 153 11.08 -15.34 -21.42
CA ASN A 153 9.75 -14.97 -21.90
C ASN A 153 8.61 -15.78 -21.28
N THR A 154 8.86 -17.01 -20.83
CA THR A 154 7.83 -17.90 -20.27
C THR A 154 7.50 -17.57 -18.82
N MET A 155 8.48 -17.08 -18.04
CA MET A 155 8.33 -16.93 -16.60
C MET A 155 7.43 -15.76 -16.21
N THR A 156 6.43 -15.99 -15.35
CA THR A 156 5.54 -14.92 -14.88
C THR A 156 6.23 -14.02 -13.85
N LEU A 157 5.73 -12.79 -13.66
CA LEU A 157 6.25 -11.87 -12.63
C LEU A 157 6.13 -12.48 -11.22
N LYS A 158 5.07 -13.26 -10.95
CA LYS A 158 4.88 -13.94 -9.68
C LYS A 158 5.98 -14.97 -9.43
N ASP A 159 6.22 -15.84 -10.39
CA ASP A 159 7.24 -16.89 -10.28
C ASP A 159 8.64 -16.30 -10.17
N PHE A 160 8.88 -15.20 -10.89
CA PHE A 160 10.11 -14.41 -10.77
C PHE A 160 10.34 -13.90 -9.35
N ARG A 161 9.34 -13.30 -8.73
CA ARG A 161 9.45 -12.82 -7.35
C ARG A 161 9.63 -13.97 -6.36
N CYS A 162 8.94 -15.09 -6.55
CA CYS A 162 9.14 -16.29 -5.74
C CYS A 162 10.59 -16.78 -5.81
N ARG A 163 11.20 -16.83 -7.01
CA ARG A 163 12.62 -17.20 -7.16
C ARG A 163 13.56 -16.22 -6.48
N ILE A 164 13.29 -14.92 -6.61
CA ILE A 164 14.05 -13.87 -5.89
C ILE A 164 13.99 -14.11 -4.37
N VAL A 165 12.79 -14.31 -3.82
CA VAL A 165 12.60 -14.55 -2.38
C VAL A 165 13.31 -15.82 -1.94
N THR A 166 13.15 -16.92 -2.68
CA THR A 166 13.87 -18.17 -2.39
C THR A 166 15.39 -17.98 -2.45
N GLY A 167 15.89 -17.19 -3.40
CA GLY A 167 17.32 -16.87 -3.50
C GLY A 167 17.84 -16.03 -2.32
N PHE A 168 17.05 -15.06 -1.85
CA PHE A 168 17.44 -14.22 -0.71
C PHE A 168 17.30 -14.93 0.65
N VAL A 169 16.22 -15.69 0.83
CA VAL A 169 15.94 -16.41 2.09
C VAL A 169 16.80 -17.69 2.18
N GLY A 170 17.11 -18.34 1.05
CA GLY A 170 17.89 -19.57 1.03
C GLY A 170 17.27 -20.65 1.90
N SER A 171 18.08 -21.25 2.79
CA SER A 171 17.64 -22.22 3.81
C SER A 171 17.15 -21.57 5.11
N TYR A 172 17.11 -20.24 5.19
CA TYR A 172 16.68 -19.54 6.39
C TYR A 172 15.21 -19.85 6.67
N SER A 173 14.98 -20.49 7.81
CA SER A 173 13.65 -20.82 8.30
C SER A 173 13.47 -20.11 9.63
N CYS A 174 12.57 -19.12 9.66
CA CYS A 174 12.11 -18.49 10.90
C CYS A 174 11.20 -19.42 11.74
N LYS A 175 11.16 -20.72 11.43
CA LYS A 175 10.68 -21.77 12.35
C LYS A 175 11.70 -21.98 13.48
N GLY A 176 11.98 -20.94 14.27
CA GLY A 176 12.25 -21.18 15.69
C GLY A 176 11.00 -21.79 16.30
N GLU A 177 11.14 -22.72 17.23
CA GLU A 177 10.00 -23.29 17.96
C GLU A 177 9.17 -22.14 18.55
N ARG A 178 7.98 -21.90 17.99
CA ARG A 178 7.05 -20.92 18.53
C ARG A 178 6.43 -21.52 19.78
N GLY A 179 6.91 -21.09 20.94
CA GLY A 179 6.39 -21.48 22.24
C GLY A 179 7.41 -21.26 23.35
N ARG A 180 6.93 -21.18 24.59
CA ARG A 180 7.79 -21.33 25.77
C ARG A 180 8.42 -22.73 25.70
N PRO A 181 9.74 -22.91 25.93
CA PRO A 181 10.35 -24.22 25.92
C PRO A 181 9.56 -25.14 26.84
N SER A 182 8.96 -26.19 26.28
CA SER A 182 8.26 -27.18 27.08
C SER A 182 9.32 -27.95 27.86
N ARG A 183 9.30 -27.84 29.18
CA ARG A 183 10.06 -28.74 30.05
C ARG A 183 9.55 -30.14 29.73
N LYS A 184 10.40 -31.05 29.23
CA LYS A 184 10.03 -32.44 28.89
C LYS A 184 9.19 -33.02 30.03
N SER A 185 7.87 -33.03 29.88
CA SER A 185 6.97 -33.55 30.90
C SER A 185 6.95 -35.05 30.73
N GLU A 186 7.34 -35.78 31.77
CA GLU A 186 7.07 -37.21 31.86
C GLU A 186 5.60 -37.47 31.54
N VAL A 187 5.32 -38.52 30.80
CA VAL A 187 3.99 -38.84 30.29
C VAL A 187 3.04 -39.06 31.47
N ILE A 188 2.27 -38.04 31.83
CA ILE A 188 1.20 -38.20 32.84
C ILE A 188 0.04 -38.93 32.15
N PRO A 189 -0.32 -40.15 32.57
CA PRO A 189 -1.49 -40.83 32.00
C PRO A 189 -2.73 -39.98 32.26
N LYS A 190 -3.51 -39.72 31.20
CA LYS A 190 -4.77 -38.98 31.27
C LYS A 190 -5.87 -39.84 31.90
N PHE A 191 -5.67 -40.30 33.13
CA PHE A 191 -6.72 -40.90 33.93
C PHE A 191 -7.24 -39.86 34.91
N LYS A 192 -8.46 -39.37 34.69
CA LYS A 192 -9.15 -38.58 35.72
C LYS A 192 -9.45 -39.54 36.88
N PRO A 193 -9.02 -39.26 38.13
CA PRO A 193 -9.39 -40.10 39.26
C PRO A 193 -10.92 -40.18 39.34
N TYR A 194 -11.46 -41.40 39.43
CA TYR A 194 -12.88 -41.59 39.67
C TYR A 194 -13.21 -41.05 41.07
N VAL A 195 -14.04 -40.01 41.13
CA VAL A 195 -14.53 -39.44 42.39
C VAL A 195 -15.94 -39.98 42.66
N PRO A 196 -16.16 -40.71 43.77
CA PRO A 196 -17.48 -41.19 44.16
C PRO A 196 -18.50 -40.04 44.30
N PRO A 197 -19.80 -40.28 44.03
CA PRO A 197 -20.85 -39.25 44.07
C PRO A 197 -20.95 -38.55 45.42
N GLU A 198 -20.78 -39.29 46.51
CA GLU A 198 -20.83 -38.78 47.90
C GLU A 198 -19.83 -37.64 48.12
N LYS A 199 -18.61 -37.78 47.58
CA LYS A 199 -17.55 -36.76 47.64
C LYS A 199 -17.80 -35.56 46.71
N ARG A 200 -18.70 -35.65 45.72
CA ARG A 200 -19.08 -34.47 44.91
C ARG A 200 -19.97 -33.51 45.69
N SER A 201 -20.76 -34.01 46.64
CA SER A 201 -21.76 -33.25 47.38
C SER A 201 -21.28 -32.71 48.73
N ASP A 202 -20.17 -33.22 49.28
CA ASP A 202 -19.77 -32.92 50.66
C ASP A 202 -19.30 -31.47 50.91
N GLN A 203 -18.76 -30.75 49.91
CA GLN A 203 -18.33 -29.36 50.08
C GLN A 203 -18.58 -28.48 48.85
N SER A 204 -19.84 -28.07 48.66
CA SER A 204 -20.24 -27.03 47.70
C SER A 204 -19.93 -25.59 48.15
N LYS A 205 -19.19 -25.39 49.25
CA LYS A 205 -18.86 -24.08 49.85
C LYS A 205 -18.09 -23.11 48.94
N HIS A 206 -17.61 -23.56 47.79
CA HIS A 206 -16.87 -22.76 46.81
C HIS A 206 -17.70 -22.37 45.58
N LEU A 207 -18.98 -22.76 45.51
CA LEU A 207 -19.89 -22.27 44.48
C LEU A 207 -20.37 -20.86 44.87
N PRO A 208 -20.28 -19.88 43.96
CA PRO A 208 -20.78 -18.53 44.24
C PRO A 208 -22.29 -18.57 44.50
N VAL A 209 -22.72 -18.03 45.64
CA VAL A 209 -24.12 -17.87 46.00
C VAL A 209 -24.71 -16.79 45.08
N GLN A 210 -25.79 -17.10 44.37
CA GLN A 210 -26.53 -16.10 43.62
C GLN A 210 -27.45 -15.35 44.59
N ASP A 211 -27.04 -14.14 44.97
CA ASP A 211 -27.89 -13.23 45.74
C ASP A 211 -29.07 -12.80 44.85
N THR A 212 -30.29 -13.21 45.21
CA THR A 212 -31.53 -12.82 44.53
C THR A 212 -32.07 -11.47 44.99
N SER A 213 -31.23 -10.57 45.49
CA SER A 213 -31.61 -9.19 45.83
C SER A 213 -30.86 -8.21 44.94
N SER A 214 -31.60 -7.56 44.05
CA SER A 214 -31.12 -6.42 43.26
C SER A 214 -30.46 -5.36 44.14
N PRO A 215 -29.34 -4.75 43.73
CA PRO A 215 -28.66 -3.75 44.55
C PRO A 215 -29.51 -2.48 44.61
N LYS A 216 -29.97 -2.10 45.81
CA LYS A 216 -30.49 -0.76 46.07
C LYS A 216 -29.31 0.21 45.94
N LEU A 217 -29.37 1.11 44.96
CA LEU A 217 -28.47 2.26 44.88
C LEU A 217 -28.62 3.12 46.15
N PRO A 218 -27.51 3.64 46.71
CA PRO A 218 -27.58 4.45 47.91
C PRO A 218 -28.27 5.79 47.61
N VAL A 219 -29.34 6.07 48.35
CA VAL A 219 -30.03 7.36 48.37
C VAL A 219 -29.15 8.33 49.17
N ALA A 220 -28.71 9.41 48.52
CA ALA A 220 -28.01 10.49 49.19
C ALA A 220 -28.95 11.23 50.17
N PRO A 221 -28.51 11.61 51.37
CA PRO A 221 -29.34 12.36 52.30
C PRO A 221 -29.61 13.77 51.76
N LEU A 222 -30.90 14.10 51.69
CA LEU A 222 -31.41 15.46 51.45
C LEU A 222 -31.11 16.33 52.67
N ASN A 223 -30.21 17.29 52.53
CA ASN A 223 -30.17 18.43 53.43
C ASN A 223 -31.35 19.35 53.10
N SER A 224 -32.25 19.49 54.06
CA SER A 224 -33.18 20.60 54.16
C SER A 224 -32.41 21.89 54.44
N GLU A 225 -32.92 22.99 53.89
CA GLU A 225 -32.41 24.37 54.00
C GLU A 225 -31.45 24.78 52.86
N ASP A 226 -32.02 25.21 51.74
CA ASP A 226 -31.98 26.64 51.43
C ASP A 226 -33.10 27.04 50.48
N ILE A 227 -33.89 27.97 51.00
CA ILE A 227 -34.96 28.70 50.34
C ILE A 227 -34.29 29.82 49.55
N SER A 228 -34.58 29.93 48.25
CA SER A 228 -35.05 31.16 47.59
C SER A 228 -34.69 31.20 46.10
N GLU A 229 -35.73 31.44 45.28
CA GLU A 229 -35.69 32.28 44.08
C GLU A 229 -34.83 31.84 42.87
N SER A 230 -35.18 32.06 41.60
CA SER A 230 -36.41 32.42 40.91
C SER A 230 -36.10 32.36 39.39
N LYS A 231 -37.13 32.06 38.58
CA LYS A 231 -37.28 32.31 37.11
C LYS A 231 -36.50 31.36 36.16
N ARG A 232 -37.16 30.57 35.29
CA ARG A 232 -37.84 30.92 34.01
C ARG A 232 -36.97 31.88 33.17
N ASN A 233 -36.70 31.70 31.88
CA ASN A 233 -37.20 30.85 30.80
C ASN A 233 -36.32 31.15 29.56
N SER A 234 -36.30 30.22 28.60
CA SER A 234 -36.26 30.38 27.13
C SER A 234 -35.40 31.46 26.44
N PHE A 235 -34.60 31.00 25.47
CA PHE A 235 -34.70 31.35 24.02
C PHE A 235 -35.02 32.81 23.66
N THR A 236 -34.06 33.52 23.03
CA THR A 236 -34.08 34.04 21.63
C THR A 236 -33.02 35.14 21.44
N ASP A 237 -32.38 35.11 20.27
CA ASP A 237 -31.48 36.07 19.60
C ASP A 237 -30.14 36.48 20.25
#